data_AF-R9KXV2-F1
#
_entry.id   AF-R9KXV2-F1
#
_cell.length_a   1.000
_cell.length_b   1.000
_cell.length_c   1.000
_cell.angle_alpha   90.00
_cell.angle_beta   90.00
_cell.angle_gamma   90.00
#
_symmetry.space_group_name_H-M   'P 1'
#
loop_
_entity.id
_entity.type
_entity.pdbx_description
1 polymer ?
#
loop_
_entity_poly.entity_id
_entity_poly.type
_entity_poly.pdbx_seq_one_letter_code
_entity_poly.pdbx_strand_id
1 'polypeptide(L)' 'MSRTKNIIPEFTKDEQDYIKEHANFMEEELLFFELRNKQYTYEYCAMEMGMCVSAVKKVSKKTISKIMRVIRHMDI' A
#
# COMPACT_ATOMS: atom_id res chain seq x y z
N MET A 1 4.16 6.35 -22.41
CA MET A 1 4.24 6.59 -20.95
C MET A 1 4.11 5.26 -20.25
N SER A 2 5.13 4.86 -19.50
CA SER A 2 5.23 3.54 -18.87
C SER A 2 4.08 3.35 -17.87
N ARG A 3 3.26 2.31 -18.05
CA ARG A 3 2.28 1.89 -17.05
C ARG A 3 3.10 1.37 -15.86
N THR A 4 3.39 2.23 -14.90
CA THR A 4 3.98 1.83 -13.62
C THR A 4 3.00 0.85 -13.00
N LYS A 5 3.27 -0.45 -13.17
CA LYS A 5 2.41 -1.55 -12.74
C LYS A 5 2.07 -1.30 -11.27
N ASN A 6 0.81 -1.01 -10.99
CA ASN A 6 0.35 -0.83 -9.62
C ASN A 6 0.55 -2.18 -8.92
N ILE A 7 1.51 -2.25 -8.00
CA ILE A 7 1.86 -3.52 -7.33
C ILE A 7 0.76 -3.91 -6.32
N ILE A 8 -0.05 -2.94 -5.90
CA ILE A 8 -1.20 -3.15 -5.04
C ILE A 8 -2.42 -3.40 -5.94
N PRO A 9 -3.11 -4.54 -5.78
CA PRO A 9 -4.37 -4.82 -6.48
C PRO A 9 -5.41 -3.72 -6.24
N GLU A 10 -6.35 -3.56 -7.18
CA GLU A 10 -7.51 -2.70 -6.95
C GLU A 10 -8.46 -3.43 -5.99
N PHE A 11 -8.41 -3.05 -4.72
CA PHE A 11 -9.31 -3.57 -3.69
C PHE A 11 -10.61 -2.78 -3.65
N THR A 12 -11.73 -3.49 -3.51
CA THR A 12 -13.01 -2.92 -3.09
C THR A 12 -12.90 -2.27 -1.72
N LYS A 13 -13.89 -1.45 -1.35
CA LYS A 13 -13.90 -0.80 -0.03
C LYS A 13 -13.88 -1.82 1.11
N ASP A 14 -14.67 -2.88 1.00
CA ASP A 14 -14.76 -3.92 2.03
C ASP A 14 -13.42 -4.67 2.18
N GLU A 15 -12.74 -4.96 1.07
CA GLU A 15 -11.39 -5.55 1.10
C GLU A 15 -10.36 -4.58 1.70
N GLN A 16 -10.45 -3.28 1.39
CA GLN A 16 -9.56 -2.28 1.99
C GLN A 16 -9.76 -2.19 3.51
N ASP A 17 -11.01 -2.15 3.97
CA ASP A 17 -11.34 -2.07 5.39
C ASP A 17 -10.86 -3.34 6.12
N TYR A 18 -11.10 -4.53 5.55
CA TYR A 18 -10.58 -5.79 6.07
C TYR A 18 -9.05 -5.79 6.18
N ILE A 19 -8.34 -5.37 5.12
CA ILE A 19 -6.88 -5.29 5.12
C ILE A 19 -6.38 -4.30 6.19
N LYS A 20 -7.01 -3.14 6.34
CA LYS A 20 -6.63 -2.14 7.35
C LYS A 20 -6.77 -2.68 8.77
N GLU A 21 -7.84 -3.41 9.04
CA GLU A 21 -8.08 -4.03 10.35
C GLU A 21 -7.11 -5.18 10.66
N HIS A 22 -6.72 -5.97 9.66
CA HIS A 22 -6.01 -7.24 9.87
C HIS A 22 -4.50 -7.18 9.58
N ALA A 23 -4.03 -6.24 8.76
CA ALA A 23 -2.61 -6.16 8.36
C ALA A 23 -1.69 -5.60 9.46
N ASN A 24 -2.25 -5.06 10.55
CA ASN A 24 -1.52 -4.40 11.64
C ASN A 24 -0.50 -3.37 11.10
N PHE A 25 -0.99 -2.40 10.34
CA PHE A 25 -0.17 -1.34 9.76
C PHE A 25 0.33 -0.36 10.81
N MET A 26 1.57 0.07 10.66
CA MET A 26 2.06 1.30 11.26
C MET A 26 1.47 2.50 10.50
N GLU A 27 1.47 3.68 11.12
CA GLU A 27 0.91 4.91 10.54
C GLU A 27 1.46 5.21 9.13
N GLU A 28 2.78 5.07 8.93
CA GLU A 28 3.42 5.24 7.63
C GLU A 28 2.97 4.22 6.56
N GLU A 29 2.68 2.99 6.98
CA GLU A 29 2.24 1.91 6.09
C GLU A 29 0.77 2.08 5.70
N LEU A 30 -0.07 2.54 6.64
CA LEU A 30 -1.47 2.86 6.40
C LEU A 30 -1.60 4.04 5.44
N LEU A 31 -0.87 5.12 5.69
CA LEU A 31 -0.84 6.29 4.80
C LEU A 31 -0.38 5.90 3.39
N PHE A 32 0.69 5.10 3.28
CA PHE A 32 1.15 4.59 1.99
C PHE A 32 0.08 3.73 1.29
N PHE A 33 -0.61 2.85 2.02
CA PHE A 33 -1.67 2.00 1.48
C PHE A 33 -2.82 2.83 0.91
N GLU A 34 -3.30 3.83 1.64
CA GLU A 34 -4.39 4.71 1.19
C GLU A 34 -4.02 5.53 -0.06
N LEU A 35 -2.80 6.07 -0.09
CA LEU A 35 -2.30 6.82 -1.24
C LEU A 35 -2.20 5.94 -2.49
N ARG A 36 -1.76 4.68 -2.33
CA ARG A 36 -1.68 3.72 -3.44
C ARG A 36 -3.02 3.20 -3.92
N ASN A 37 -4.02 3.06 -3.04
CA ASN A 37 -5.39 2.73 -3.45
C ASN A 37 -6.02 3.86 -4.28
N LYS A 38 -5.59 5.11 -4.08
CA LYS A 38 -5.93 6.26 -4.96
C LYS A 38 -5.06 6.34 -6.22
N GLN A 39 -4.25 5.31 -6.48
CA GLN A 39 -3.33 5.19 -7.63
C GLN A 39 -2.19 6.23 -7.70
N TYR A 40 -1.91 7.00 -6.63
CA TYR A 40 -0.86 8.02 -6.64
C TYR A 40 0.56 7.46 -6.79
N THR A 41 1.42 8.11 -7.57
CA THR A 41 2.78 7.61 -7.84
C THR A 41 3.66 7.57 -6.59
N TYR A 42 4.79 6.86 -6.65
CA TYR A 42 5.77 6.84 -5.54
C TYR A 42 6.34 8.22 -5.23
N GLU A 43 6.49 9.07 -6.25
CA GLU A 43 6.95 10.45 -6.11
C GLU A 43 5.94 11.29 -5.34
N TYR A 44 4.64 11.12 -5.64
CA TYR A 44 3.59 11.79 -4.88
C TYR A 44 3.52 11.26 -3.44
N CYS A 45 3.61 9.94 -3.25
CA CYS A 45 3.68 9.36 -1.91
C CYS A 45 4.88 9.90 -1.12
N ALA A 46 6.04 10.06 -1.76
CA ALA A 46 7.23 10.63 -1.13
C ALA A 46 7.00 12.07 -0.66
N MET A 47 6.34 12.88 -1.48
CA MET A 47 5.97 14.25 -1.15
C MET A 47 5.02 14.30 0.05
N GLU A 48 3.91 13.56 0.01
CA GLU A 48 2.90 13.54 1.08
C GLU A 48 3.43 12.96 2.39
N MET A 49 4.27 11.93 2.31
CA MET A 49 4.88 11.29 3.47
C MET A 49 6.12 12.03 3.99
N GLY A 50 6.52 13.15 3.37
CA GLY A 50 7.67 13.95 3.79
C GLY A 50 9.01 13.20 3.75
N MET A 51 9.16 12.24 2.84
CA MET A 51 10.34 11.36 2.77
C MET A 51 10.84 11.12 1.35
N CYS A 52 12.06 10.61 1.19
CA CYS A 52 12.60 10.32 -0.13
C CYS A 52 11.96 9.08 -0.78
N VAL A 53 11.92 9.04 -2.11
CA VAL A 53 11.33 7.92 -2.88
C VAL A 53 11.94 6.56 -2.50
N SER A 54 13.22 6.51 -2.14
CA SER A 54 13.87 5.28 -1.69
C SER A 54 13.35 4.80 -0.33
N ALA A 55 12.98 5.71 0.58
CA ALA A 55 12.31 5.38 1.84
C ALA A 55 10.89 4.85 1.57
N VAL A 56 10.11 5.51 0.70
CA VAL A 56 8.77 5.04 0.30
C VAL A 56 8.84 3.63 -0.30
N LYS A 57 9.84 3.32 -1.13
CA LYS A 57 10.03 1.96 -1.66
C LYS A 57 10.29 0.92 -0.57
N LYS A 58 10.92 1.30 0.57
CA LYS A 58 11.07 0.41 1.72
C LYS A 58 9.75 0.21 2.45
N VAL A 59 8.98 1.28 2.67
CA VAL A 59 7.62 1.21 3.24
C VAL A 59 6.75 0.30 2.37
N SER A 60 6.74 0.53 1.06
CA SER A 60 6.03 -0.28 0.08
C SER A 60 6.29 -1.78 0.22
N LYS A 61 7.57 -2.19 0.31
CA LYS A 61 7.93 -3.61 0.50
C LYS A 61 7.35 -4.18 1.81
N LYS A 62 7.37 -3.41 2.90
CA LYS A 62 6.80 -3.83 4.19
C LYS A 62 5.27 -3.94 4.11
N THR A 63 4.61 -2.89 3.61
CA THR A 63 3.16 -2.84 3.43
C THR A 63 2.67 -4.00 2.56
N ILE A 64 3.28 -4.22 1.39
CA ILE A 64 2.93 -5.33 0.50
C ILE A 64 3.13 -6.68 1.20
N SER A 65 4.20 -6.86 1.96
CA SER A 65 4.44 -8.11 2.69
C SER A 65 3.34 -8.40 3.72
N LYS A 66 2.81 -7.36 4.38
CA LYS A 66 1.69 -7.48 5.32
C LYS A 66 0.39 -7.78 4.60
N ILE A 67 0.07 -7.04 3.53
CA ILE A 67 -1.11 -7.28 2.68
C ILE A 67 -1.12 -8.72 2.17
N MET A 68 0.01 -9.20 1.61
CA MET A 68 0.13 -10.57 1.10
C MET A 68 0.01 -11.66 2.17
N ARG A 69 0.19 -11.34 3.45
CA ARG A 69 -0.11 -12.28 4.55
C ARG A 69 -1.61 -12.33 4.80
N VAL A 70 -2.25 -11.16 4.89
CA VAL A 70 -3.71 -11.06 5.08
C VAL A 70 -4.45 -11.75 3.93
N ILE A 71 -4.11 -11.42 2.68
CA ILE A 71 -4.75 -12.01 1.50
C ILE A 71 -4.53 -13.52 1.44
N ARG A 72 -3.37 -14.04 1.85
CA ARG A 72 -3.15 -15.50 1.87
C ARG A 72 -4.03 -16.24 2.87
N HIS A 73 -4.60 -15.55 3.85
CA HIS A 73 -5.54 -16.10 4.82
C HIS A 73 -7.00 -15.81 4.46
N MET A 74 -7.25 -14.97 3.44
CA MET A 74 -8.54 -14.84 2.79
C MET A 74 -8.53 -15.87 1.65
N ASP A 75 -9.30 -16.95 1.72
CA ASP A 75 -9.39 -17.95 0.64
C ASP A 75 -10.02 -17.34 -0.64
N ILE A 76 -9.31 -16.45 -1.35
CA ILE A 76 -9.64 -15.85 -2.65
C ILE A 76 -8.62 -16.30 -3.70
#